data_AF-A0A919FDI6-F1
#
_entry.id   AF-A0A919FDI6-F1
#
_cell.length_a   1.000
_cell.length_b   1.000
_cell.length_c   1.000
_cell.angle_alpha   90.00
_cell.angle_beta   90.00
_cell.angle_gamma   90.00
#
_symmetry.space_group_name_H-M   'P 1'
#
loop_
_entity.id
_entity.type
_entity.pdbx_description
1 polymer ?
#
loop_
_entity_poly.entity_id
_entity_poly.type
_entity_poly.pdbx_seq_one_letter_code
_entity_poly.pdbx_strand_id
1 'polypeptide(L)'
;MVWLDVIEPASWREWVGGRRLREIEVWAGLPLPWRVLAGAEDCPAELVERVCRRYGVDPVRTGWTTGRARWAAPAGPLTAAFVDGVAEANPVLARALRARA
;
A
#
# COMPACT_ATOMS: atom_id res chain seq x y z
N MET A 1 -9.07 24.66 -0.33
CA MET A 1 -8.15 23.51 -0.19
C MET A 1 -9.01 22.26 -0.26
N VAL A 2 -9.14 21.68 -1.46
CA VAL A 2 -10.05 20.57 -1.77
C VAL A 2 -9.34 19.26 -1.42
N TRP A 3 -9.34 18.92 -0.14
CA TRP A 3 -8.89 17.64 0.40
C TRP A 3 -10.01 17.13 1.28
N LEU A 4 -11.10 16.67 0.64
CA LEU A 4 -12.16 15.81 1.16
C LEU A 4 -13.32 15.92 0.16
N ASP A 5 -13.08 15.50 -1.09
CA ASP A 5 -14.18 14.97 -1.88
C ASP A 5 -14.59 13.67 -1.20
N VAL A 6 -15.56 13.78 -0.29
CA VAL A 6 -16.19 12.64 0.35
C VAL A 6 -16.69 11.74 -0.77
N ILE A 7 -16.14 10.53 -0.86
CA ILE A 7 -16.61 9.53 -1.80
C ILE A 7 -18.07 9.24 -1.43
N GLU A 8 -19.00 9.71 -2.26
CA GLU A 8 -20.43 9.45 -2.10
C GLU A 8 -20.70 7.94 -1.92
N PRO A 9 -21.60 7.50 -1.01
CA PRO A 9 -21.86 6.08 -0.75
C PRO A 9 -22.28 5.28 -2.00
N ALA A 10 -22.89 5.94 -2.99
CA ALA A 10 -23.23 5.34 -4.28
C ALA A 10 -21.98 5.05 -5.13
N SER A 11 -21.04 6.01 -5.21
CA SER A 11 -19.77 5.81 -5.91
C SER A 11 -18.85 4.83 -5.15
N TRP A 12 -18.94 4.78 -3.81
CA TRP A 12 -18.32 3.71 -3.02
C TRP A 12 -18.85 2.33 -3.40
N ARG A 13 -20.18 2.16 -3.54
CA ARG A 13 -20.78 0.88 -3.94
C ARG A 13 -20.36 0.42 -5.33
N GLU A 14 -20.26 1.31 -6.30
CA GLU A 14 -19.73 0.99 -7.64
C GLU A 14 -18.22 0.69 -7.62
N TRP A 15 -17.44 1.48 -6.88
CA TRP A 15 -15.99 1.28 -6.74
C TRP A 15 -15.68 -0.05 -6.04
N VAL A 16 -16.47 -0.42 -5.02
CA VAL A 16 -16.37 -1.68 -4.29
C VAL A 16 -16.92 -2.85 -5.10
N GLY A 17 -17.94 -2.62 -5.94
CA GLY A 17 -18.84 -3.61 -6.55
C GLY A 17 -18.25 -4.71 -7.44
N GLY A 18 -16.93 -4.86 -7.54
CA GLY A 18 -16.40 -6.10 -8.12
C GLY A 18 -14.88 -6.27 -8.08
N ARG A 19 -14.10 -5.21 -8.32
CA ARG A 19 -12.62 -5.34 -8.26
C ARG A 19 -12.10 -5.29 -6.82
N ARG A 20 -12.56 -4.34 -5.99
CA ARG A 20 -12.08 -4.23 -4.59
C ARG A 20 -12.48 -5.45 -3.74
N LEU A 21 -13.66 -6.03 -3.99
CA LEU A 21 -14.09 -7.27 -3.32
C LEU A 21 -13.17 -8.45 -3.66
N ARG A 22 -12.81 -8.63 -4.94
CA ARG A 22 -11.86 -9.69 -5.36
C ARG A 22 -10.46 -9.54 -4.74
N GLU A 23 -9.95 -8.31 -4.64
CA GLU A 23 -8.66 -8.04 -3.97
C GLU A 23 -8.71 -8.41 -2.48
N ILE A 24 -9.84 -8.17 -1.81
CA ILE A 24 -10.05 -8.56 -0.41
C ILE A 24 -10.13 -10.09 -0.27
N GLU A 25 -10.76 -10.77 -1.22
CA GLU A 25 -10.81 -12.24 -1.25
C GLU A 25 -9.42 -12.86 -1.44
N VAL A 26 -8.56 -12.24 -2.27
CA VAL A 26 -7.16 -12.65 -2.39
C VAL A 26 -6.44 -12.51 -1.05
N TRP A 27 -6.60 -11.37 -0.38
CA TRP A 27 -6.06 -11.15 0.98
C TRP A 27 -6.53 -12.21 1.98
N ALA A 28 -7.83 -12.51 1.99
CA ALA A 28 -8.43 -13.49 2.88
C ALA A 28 -7.98 -14.94 2.57
N GLY A 29 -7.53 -15.21 1.34
CA GLY A 29 -7.03 -16.50 0.89
C GLY A 29 -5.55 -16.75 1.15
N LEU A 30 -4.81 -15.77 1.67
CA LEU A 30 -3.37 -15.86 1.97
C LEU A 30 -3.10 -15.99 3.47
N PRO A 31 -1.93 -16.54 3.86
CA PRO A 31 -1.48 -16.53 5.25
C PRO A 31 -1.42 -15.11 5.81
N LEU A 32 -1.62 -15.00 7.12
CA LEU A 32 -1.61 -13.70 7.80
C LEU A 32 -0.20 -13.09 7.74
N PRO A 33 -0.05 -11.79 7.38
CA PRO A 33 1.27 -11.18 7.21
C PRO A 33 2.19 -11.35 8.41
N TRP A 34 1.66 -11.19 9.62
CA TRP A 34 2.46 -11.32 10.84
C TRP A 34 2.94 -12.75 11.10
N ARG A 35 2.22 -13.78 10.63
CA ARG A 35 2.67 -15.17 10.74
C ARG A 35 3.78 -15.48 9.73
N VAL A 36 3.69 -14.92 8.53
CA VAL A 36 4.76 -15.01 7.52
C VAL A 36 6.03 -14.30 7.99
N LEU A 37 5.90 -13.06 8.48
CA LEU A 37 7.04 -12.27 8.97
C LEU A 37 7.68 -12.90 10.22
N ALA A 38 6.90 -13.60 11.04
CA ALA A 38 7.41 -14.37 12.18
C ALA A 38 8.02 -15.72 11.79
N GLY A 39 8.00 -16.12 10.50
CA GLY A 39 8.48 -17.41 10.02
C GLY A 39 7.60 -18.60 10.42
N ALA A 40 6.35 -18.35 10.84
CA ALA A 40 5.41 -19.38 11.26
C ALA A 40 4.63 -20.01 10.10
N GLU A 41 4.54 -19.32 8.95
CA GLU A 41 3.89 -19.78 7.72
C GLU A 41 4.67 -19.31 6.50
N ASP A 42 4.71 -20.12 5.44
CA ASP A 42 5.30 -19.75 4.16
C ASP A 42 4.26 -19.09 3.24
N CYS A 43 4.66 -18.02 2.55
CA CYS A 43 3.85 -17.39 1.51
C CYS A 43 4.69 -17.19 0.24
N PRO A 44 4.96 -18.27 -0.51
CA PRO A 44 5.74 -18.20 -1.73
C PRO A 44 4.94 -17.56 -2.88
N ALA A 45 5.63 -17.04 -3.89
CA ALA A 45 4.98 -16.32 -5.00
C ALA A 45 3.93 -17.19 -5.72
N GLU A 46 4.18 -18.50 -5.84
CA GLU A 46 3.26 -19.46 -6.47
C GLU A 46 1.95 -19.62 -5.69
N LEU A 47 1.97 -19.41 -4.37
CA LEU A 47 0.74 -19.39 -3.57
C LEU A 47 -0.06 -18.13 -3.90
N VAL A 48 0.60 -16.98 -3.93
CA VAL A 48 -0.02 -15.69 -4.28
C VAL A 48 -0.66 -15.75 -5.68
N GLU A 49 0.07 -16.25 -6.68
CA GLU A 49 -0.46 -16.40 -8.04
C GLU A 49 -1.69 -17.29 -8.11
N ARG A 50 -1.67 -18.43 -7.41
CA ARG A 50 -2.78 -19.38 -7.39
C ARG A 50 -4.03 -18.77 -6.78
N VAL A 51 -3.89 -18.05 -5.67
CA VAL A 51 -5.01 -17.37 -5.00
C VAL A 51 -5.54 -16.24 -5.88
N CYS A 52 -4.67 -15.41 -6.48
CA CYS A 52 -5.09 -14.38 -7.44
C CYS A 52 -5.91 -14.98 -8.60
N ARG A 53 -5.41 -16.04 -9.24
CA ARG A 53 -6.11 -16.71 -10.36
C ARG A 53 -7.46 -17.30 -9.93
N ARG A 54 -7.58 -17.83 -8.72
CA ARG A 54 -8.84 -18.36 -8.16
C ARG A 54 -9.95 -17.30 -8.15
N TYR A 55 -9.60 -16.05 -7.86
CA TYR A 55 -10.54 -14.93 -7.80
C TYR A 55 -10.56 -14.08 -9.09
N GLY A 56 -9.93 -14.54 -10.18
CA GLY A 56 -9.88 -13.81 -11.44
C GLY A 56 -9.07 -12.50 -11.37
N VAL A 57 -8.13 -12.41 -10.43
CA VAL A 57 -7.18 -11.30 -10.28
C VAL A 57 -5.91 -11.66 -11.06
N ASP A 58 -5.44 -10.74 -11.89
CA ASP A 58 -4.14 -10.86 -12.57
C ASP A 58 -3.04 -10.40 -11.60
N PRO A 59 -2.19 -11.30 -11.07
CA PRO A 59 -1.24 -10.98 -10.00
C PRO A 59 -0.15 -9.99 -10.44
N VAL A 60 0.19 -9.96 -11.73
CA VAL A 60 1.24 -9.08 -12.29
C VAL A 60 0.67 -7.69 -12.52
N ARG A 61 -0.49 -7.60 -13.18
CA ARG A 61 -1.12 -6.33 -13.52
C ARG A 61 -1.60 -5.56 -12.29
N THR A 62 -1.92 -6.27 -11.20
CA THR A 62 -2.42 -5.67 -9.95
C THR A 62 -1.34 -5.45 -8.89
N GLY A 63 -0.11 -5.94 -9.11
CA GLY A 63 1.02 -5.67 -8.22
C GLY A 63 1.15 -6.63 -7.03
N TRP A 64 0.52 -7.80 -7.09
CA TRP A 64 0.62 -8.84 -6.05
C TRP A 64 1.95 -9.59 -6.09
N THR A 65 2.45 -9.89 -7.28
CA THR A 65 3.71 -10.62 -7.47
C THR A 65 4.79 -9.80 -8.14
N THR A 66 4.44 -8.63 -8.68
CA THR A 66 5.41 -7.64 -9.12
C THR A 66 5.66 -6.66 -7.98
N GLY A 67 6.94 -6.48 -7.64
CA GLY A 67 7.32 -5.35 -6.78
C GLY A 67 6.79 -4.06 -7.39
N ARG A 68 6.16 -3.20 -6.58
CA ARG A 68 5.75 -1.87 -7.08
C ARG A 68 6.96 -1.24 -7.73
N ALA A 69 6.80 -0.78 -8.97
CA ALA A 69 7.78 0.11 -9.58
C ALA A 69 8.14 1.16 -8.52
N ARG A 70 9.42 1.27 -8.18
CA ARG A 70 9.88 2.33 -7.29
C ARG A 70 9.49 3.63 -7.99
N TRP A 71 8.40 4.24 -7.54
CA TRP A 71 8.11 5.60 -7.92
C TRP A 71 9.34 6.37 -7.46
N ALA A 72 10.09 6.92 -8.41
CA ALA A 72 11.13 7.87 -8.07
C ALA A 72 10.44 8.88 -7.16
N ALA A 73 10.90 8.99 -5.92
CA ALA A 73 10.41 10.03 -5.04
C ALA A 73 10.51 11.32 -5.85
N PRO A 74 9.42 12.12 -5.96
CA PRO A 74 9.48 13.35 -6.73
C PRO A 74 10.72 14.11 -6.27
N ALA A 75 11.58 14.49 -7.22
CA ALA A 75 12.88 15.13 -6.97
C ALA A 75 12.69 16.59 -6.53
N GLY A 76 11.83 16.80 -5.53
CA GLY A 76 11.52 18.08 -4.95
C GLY A 76 12.13 18.24 -3.57
N PRO A 77 12.33 19.49 -3.13
CA PRO A 77 12.68 19.78 -1.74
C PRO A 77 11.65 19.16 -0.79
N LEU A 78 12.11 18.72 0.39
CA LEU A 78 11.22 18.25 1.44
C LEU A 78 10.32 19.41 1.89
N THR A 79 9.02 19.16 2.02
CA THR A 79 8.11 20.21 2.49
C THR A 79 8.33 20.49 3.98
N ALA A 80 8.20 21.75 4.40
CA ALA A 80 8.28 22.10 5.82
C ALA A 80 7.31 21.28 6.68
N ALA A 81 6.08 21.08 6.19
CA ALA A 81 5.07 20.25 6.84
C ALA A 81 5.53 18.79 7.06
N PHE A 82 6.27 18.21 6.12
CA PHE A 82 6.85 16.88 6.29
C PHE A 82 7.90 16.87 7.39
N VAL A 83 8.81 17.85 7.38
CA VAL A 83 9.90 17.92 8.37
C VAL A 83 9.37 18.17 9.78
N ASP A 84 8.30 18.95 9.92
CA ASP A 84 7.65 19.19 11.22
C ASP A 84 6.93 17.94 11.75
N GLY A 85 6.28 17.16 10.88
CA GLY A 85 5.74 15.85 11.26
C GLY A 85 6.83 14.86 11.72
N VAL A 86 8.01 14.90 11.11
CA VAL A 86 9.16 14.12 11.60
C VAL A 86 9.68 14.65 12.93
N ALA A 87 9.62 15.96 13.18
CA ALA A 87 10.11 16.55 14.43
C ALA A 87 9.31 16.10 15.65
N GLU A 88 8.02 15.81 15.48
CA GLU A 88 7.15 15.27 16.54
C GLU A 88 7.59 13.87 16.98
N ALA A 89 7.97 13.01 16.02
CA ALA A 89 8.39 11.63 16.31
C ALA A 89 9.89 11.48 16.59
N ASN A 90 10.74 12.30 15.94
CA ASN A 90 12.19 12.23 16.02
C ASN A 90 12.87 13.60 15.74
N PRO A 91 13.14 14.39 16.79
CA PRO A 91 13.74 15.72 16.66
C PRO A 91 15.13 15.73 16.03
N VAL A 92 15.93 14.68 16.26
CA VAL A 92 17.29 14.55 15.71
C VAL A 92 17.26 14.37 14.20
N LEU A 93 16.37 13.48 13.73
CA LEU A 93 16.18 13.25 12.30
C LEU A 93 15.63 14.50 11.61
N ALA A 94 14.66 15.18 12.21
CA ALA A 94 14.11 16.42 11.65
C ALA A 94 15.19 17.49 11.46
N ARG A 95 16.12 17.64 12.41
CA ARG A 95 17.25 18.58 12.26
C ARG A 95 18.13 18.24 11.05
N ALA A 96 18.40 16.95 10.81
CA ALA A 96 19.15 16.52 9.64
C ALA A 96 18.38 16.75 8.32
N LEU A 97 17.05 16.60 8.33
CA LEU A 97 16.19 16.82 7.16
C LEU A 97 16.03 18.31 6.81
N ARG A 98 16.01 19.22 7.78
CA ARG A 98 15.98 20.69 7.53
C ARG A 98 17.17 21.18 6.71
N ALA A 99 18.32 20.51 6.79
CA ALA A 99 19.50 20.85 5.99
C ALA A 99 19.40 20.40 4.51
N ARG A 100 18.34 19.65 4.16
CA ARG A 100 18.06 19.08 2.83
C ARG A 100 16.68 19.49 2.29
N ALA A 101 15.94 20.27 3.05
CA ALA A 101 14.65 20.85 2.69
C ALA A 101 14.88 22.12 1.86
#